data_AF-A0A7S1A8Y5-F1
#
_entry.id   AF-A0A7S1A8Y5-F1
#
_cell.length_a   1.000
_cell.length_b   1.000
_cell.length_c   1.000
_cell.angle_alpha   90.00
_cell.angle_beta   90.00
_cell.angle_gamma   90.00
#
_symmetry.space_group_name_H-M   'P 1'
#
loop_
_entity.id
_entity.type
_entity.pdbx_description
1 polymer ?
#
loop_
_entity_poly.entity_id
_entity_poly.type
_entity_poly.pdbx_seq_one_letter_code
_entity_poly.pdbx_strand_id
1 'polypeptide(L)'
;VIFVLHWSLEEHSMDSAVVRLCCNVLADLHVSQRAESQIREMGLLDLVYEALAHFPEDRAVLMSVLPLLQRCALFEASLERILDLGTVELIVEAMWEHLKVPEVQQRCCESLAVLSHDEESSRIIGE
;
A
#
# COMPACT_ATOMS: atom_id res chain seq x y z
N VAL A 1 -16.98 5.45 -7.89
CA VAL A 1 -15.99 6.01 -6.95
C VAL A 1 -14.59 5.54 -7.31
N ILE A 2 -14.27 4.24 -7.26
CA ILE A 2 -12.94 3.70 -7.61
C ILE A 2 -12.43 4.21 -8.97
N PHE A 3 -13.26 4.21 -10.01
CA PHE A 3 -12.89 4.77 -11.31
C PHE A 3 -12.46 6.25 -11.24
N VAL A 4 -13.18 7.09 -10.49
CA VAL A 4 -12.80 8.51 -10.34
C VAL A 4 -11.49 8.65 -9.58
N LEU A 5 -11.25 7.80 -8.58
CA LEU A 5 -10.00 7.78 -7.82
C LEU A 5 -8.82 7.31 -8.69
N HIS A 6 -9.02 6.36 -9.58
CA HIS A 6 -8.02 5.97 -10.59
C HIS A 6 -7.62 7.17 -11.45
N TRP A 7 -8.58 7.84 -12.10
CA TRP A 7 -8.28 9.02 -12.92
C TRP A 7 -7.61 10.14 -12.12
N SER A 8 -8.00 10.32 -10.85
CA SER A 8 -7.38 11.34 -10.00
C SER A 8 -5.93 11.00 -9.67
N LEU A 9 -5.62 9.73 -9.42
CA LEU A 9 -4.25 9.26 -9.20
C LEU A 9 -3.42 9.32 -10.48
N GLU A 10 -4.02 9.01 -11.64
CA GLU A 10 -3.33 9.03 -12.93
C GLU A 10 -2.91 10.45 -13.34
N GLU A 11 -3.80 11.43 -13.17
CA GLU A 11 -3.54 12.83 -13.52
C GLU A 11 -2.70 13.57 -12.47
N HIS A 12 -2.75 13.13 -11.20
CA HIS A 12 -2.16 13.86 -10.07
C HIS A 12 -1.29 12.98 -9.15
N SER A 13 -0.61 11.98 -9.72
CA SER A 13 0.31 11.09 -8.98
C SER A 13 1.47 11.83 -8.31
N MET A 14 1.79 13.05 -8.78
CA MET A 14 2.83 13.91 -8.22
C MET A 14 2.31 14.92 -7.18
N ASP A 15 1.04 14.88 -6.80
CA ASP A 15 0.49 15.67 -5.69
C ASP A 15 0.29 14.79 -4.45
N SER A 16 1.10 15.01 -3.41
CA SER A 16 1.07 14.18 -2.20
C SER A 16 -0.27 14.25 -1.47
N ALA A 17 -0.99 15.37 -1.54
CA ALA A 17 -2.29 15.49 -0.91
C ALA A 17 -3.34 14.65 -1.65
N VAL A 18 -3.31 14.65 -2.99
CA VAL A 18 -4.20 13.82 -3.80
C VAL A 18 -3.92 12.34 -3.56
N VAL A 19 -2.65 11.91 -3.64
CA VAL A 19 -2.27 10.51 -3.40
C VAL A 19 -2.75 10.04 -2.03
N ARG A 20 -2.50 10.83 -0.98
CA ARG A 20 -2.93 10.51 0.38
C ARG A 20 -4.44 10.38 0.50
N LEU A 21 -5.20 11.35 -0.01
CA LEU A 21 -6.66 11.34 0.08
C LEU A 21 -7.26 10.17 -0.71
N CYS A 22 -6.76 9.92 -1.92
CA CYS A 22 -7.20 8.78 -2.72
C CYS A 22 -6.94 7.46 -2.01
N CYS A 23 -5.74 7.25 -1.48
CA CYS A 23 -5.40 6.01 -0.77
C CYS A 23 -6.23 5.83 0.51
N ASN A 24 -6.46 6.89 1.28
CA ASN A 24 -7.33 6.82 2.47
C ASN A 24 -8.77 6.45 2.09
N VAL A 25 -9.33 7.04 1.03
CA VAL A 25 -10.68 6.69 0.56
C VAL A 25 -10.72 5.26 0.04
N LEU A 26 -9.74 4.84 -0.78
CA LEU A 26 -9.66 3.47 -1.28
C LEU A 26 -9.56 2.46 -0.15
N ALA A 27 -8.81 2.79 0.91
CA ALA A 27 -8.70 1.94 2.07
C ALA A 27 -10.02 1.91 2.86
N ASP A 28 -10.66 3.06 3.10
CA ASP A 28 -11.88 3.15 3.94
C ASP A 28 -13.14 2.61 3.25
N LEU A 29 -13.14 2.56 1.92
CA LEU A 29 -14.01 1.69 1.17
C LEU A 29 -13.70 0.27 1.63
N HIS A 30 -14.54 -0.27 2.51
CA HIS A 30 -14.42 -1.65 2.97
C HIS A 30 -14.24 -2.55 1.74
N VAL A 31 -13.01 -3.07 1.58
CA VAL A 31 -12.57 -3.75 0.36
C VAL A 31 -13.35 -5.04 0.24
N SER A 32 -14.53 -4.95 -0.38
CA SER A 32 -15.30 -6.10 -0.81
C SER A 32 -14.57 -6.77 -1.95
N GLN A 33 -14.83 -8.06 -2.21
CA GLN A 33 -14.24 -8.75 -3.35
C GLN A 33 -14.49 -8.05 -4.70
N ARG A 34 -15.61 -7.33 -4.83
CA ARG A 34 -15.87 -6.49 -6.01
C ARG A 34 -14.94 -5.28 -6.08
N ALA A 35 -14.74 -4.59 -4.96
CA ALA A 35 -13.85 -3.44 -4.90
C ALA A 35 -12.39 -3.85 -5.15
N GLU A 36 -11.96 -4.98 -4.59
CA GLU A 36 -10.64 -5.56 -4.85
C GLU A 36 -10.44 -5.90 -6.32
N SER A 37 -11.39 -6.62 -6.94
CA SER A 37 -11.28 -6.91 -8.38
C SER A 37 -11.17 -5.65 -9.22
N GLN A 38 -11.91 -4.59 -8.88
CA GLN A 38 -11.80 -3.30 -9.58
C GLN A 38 -10.43 -2.64 -9.37
N ILE A 39 -9.89 -2.67 -8.14
CA ILE A 39 -8.55 -2.15 -7.85
C ILE A 39 -7.50 -2.89 -8.69
N ARG A 40 -7.58 -4.22 -8.73
CA ARG A 40 -6.66 -5.07 -9.50
C ARG A 40 -6.80 -4.87 -11.01
N GLU A 41 -8.02 -4.93 -11.55
CA GLU A 41 -8.28 -4.78 -13.00
C GLU A 41 -7.87 -3.41 -13.53
N MET A 42 -7.86 -2.39 -12.68
CA MET A 42 -7.47 -1.03 -13.05
C MET A 42 -5.99 -0.73 -12.78
N GLY A 43 -5.18 -1.70 -12.34
CA GLY A 43 -3.77 -1.47 -12.04
C GLY A 43 -3.53 -0.43 -10.93
N LEU A 44 -4.51 -0.25 -10.03
CA LEU A 44 -4.45 0.81 -9.02
C LEU A 44 -3.30 0.59 -8.02
N LEU A 45 -2.92 -0.67 -7.76
CA LEU A 45 -1.77 -0.98 -6.90
C LEU A 45 -0.47 -0.48 -7.54
N ASP A 46 -0.28 -0.74 -8.84
CA ASP A 46 0.89 -0.28 -9.60
C ASP A 46 0.97 1.24 -9.61
N LEU A 47 -0.15 1.91 -9.89
CA LEU A 47 -0.23 3.37 -9.92
C LEU A 47 0.09 3.99 -8.56
N VAL A 48 -0.37 3.39 -7.46
CA VAL A 48 -0.06 3.84 -6.11
C VAL A 48 1.42 3.64 -5.78
N TYR A 49 2.03 2.55 -6.26
CA TYR A 49 3.46 2.30 -6.11
C TYR A 49 4.33 3.28 -6.90
N GLU A 50 3.95 3.57 -8.14
CA GLU A 50 4.60 4.60 -8.95
C GLU A 50 4.50 5.98 -8.28
N ALA A 51 3.33 6.31 -7.72
CA ALA A 51 3.15 7.55 -6.98
C ALA A 51 4.03 7.59 -5.71
N LEU A 52 4.15 6.49 -4.97
CA LEU A 52 5.05 6.39 -3.81
C LEU A 52 6.50 6.72 -4.17
N ALA A 53 6.97 6.29 -5.35
CA ALA A 53 8.33 6.57 -5.82
C ALA A 53 8.63 8.07 -6.01
N HIS A 54 7.59 8.91 -6.14
CA HIS A 54 7.75 10.37 -6.17
C HIS A 54 7.93 11.00 -4.78
N PHE A 55 7.66 10.25 -3.70
CA PHE A 55 7.67 10.74 -2.33
C PHE A 55 8.42 9.82 -1.34
N PRO A 56 9.68 9.46 -1.61
CA PRO A 56 10.41 8.49 -0.80
C PRO A 56 10.53 8.92 0.69
N GLU A 57 10.65 10.22 0.95
CA GLU A 57 10.78 10.76 2.32
C GLU A 57 9.44 11.24 2.92
N ASP A 58 8.33 11.21 2.17
CA ASP A 58 7.03 11.67 2.67
C ASP A 58 6.32 10.56 3.46
N ARG A 59 6.65 10.52 4.75
CA ARG A 59 5.98 9.64 5.72
C ARG A 59 4.45 9.72 5.65
N ALA A 60 3.86 10.86 5.33
CA ALA A 60 2.41 11.00 5.34
C ALA A 60 1.78 10.29 4.14
N VAL A 61 2.48 10.25 3.00
CA VAL A 61 2.11 9.43 1.83
C VAL A 61 2.21 7.96 2.20
N LEU A 62 3.36 7.51 2.70
CA LEU A 62 3.55 6.12 3.16
C LEU A 62 2.43 5.67 4.11
N MET A 63 2.17 6.46 5.16
CA MET A 63 1.17 6.14 6.17
C MET A 63 -0.28 6.12 5.64
N SER A 64 -0.54 6.78 4.52
CA SER A 64 -1.85 6.75 3.84
C SER A 64 -1.98 5.58 2.86
N VAL A 65 -0.86 5.07 2.33
CA VAL A 65 -0.82 3.96 1.38
C VAL A 65 -0.83 2.60 2.07
N LEU A 66 -0.06 2.42 3.16
CA LEU A 66 0.01 1.14 3.87
C LEU A 66 -1.36 0.53 4.23
N PRO A 67 -2.37 1.29 4.70
CA PRO A 67 -3.69 0.74 5.00
C PRO A 67 -4.42 0.17 3.78
N LEU A 68 -4.21 0.77 2.60
CA LEU A 68 -4.78 0.26 1.35
C LEU A 68 -4.14 -1.09 1.01
N LEU A 69 -2.80 -1.16 1.05
CA LEU A 69 -2.06 -2.38 0.73
C LEU A 69 -2.43 -3.51 1.70
N GLN A 70 -2.49 -3.23 3.00
CA GLN A 70 -2.92 -4.20 4.02
C GLN A 70 -4.31 -4.78 3.72
N ARG A 71 -5.28 -3.93 3.33
CA ARG A 71 -6.65 -4.36 3.03
C ARG A 71 -6.72 -5.19 1.75
N CYS A 72 -5.93 -4.84 0.74
CA CYS A 72 -5.81 -5.62 -0.50
C CYS A 72 -5.07 -6.96 -0.29
N ALA A 73 -4.06 -7.00 0.59
CA ALA A 73 -3.30 -8.20 0.93
C ALA A 73 -4.15 -9.32 1.58
N LEU A 74 -5.34 -9.00 2.09
CA LEU A 74 -6.30 -10.00 2.56
C LEU A 74 -6.88 -10.86 1.42
N PHE A 75 -6.66 -10.48 0.16
CA PHE A 75 -7.06 -11.22 -1.02
C PHE A 75 -5.82 -11.79 -1.70
N GLU A 76 -5.76 -13.12 -1.80
CA GLU A 76 -4.64 -13.87 -2.40
C GLU A 76 -4.26 -13.32 -3.80
N ALA A 77 -5.27 -12.97 -4.60
CA ALA A 77 -5.09 -12.43 -5.95
C ALA A 77 -4.43 -11.04 -6.01
N SER A 78 -4.43 -10.29 -4.90
CA SER A 78 -3.69 -9.02 -4.77
C SER A 78 -2.38 -9.20 -4.02
N LEU A 79 -2.28 -10.19 -3.13
CA LEU A 79 -1.11 -10.40 -2.28
C LEU A 79 0.16 -10.66 -3.09
N GLU A 80 0.09 -11.56 -4.08
CA GLU A 80 1.23 -11.84 -4.97
C GLU A 80 1.75 -10.56 -5.62
N ARG A 81 0.84 -9.72 -6.16
CA ARG A 81 1.23 -8.46 -6.80
C ARG A 81 1.83 -7.47 -5.81
N ILE A 82 1.30 -7.39 -4.59
CA ILE A 82 1.82 -6.53 -3.52
C ILE A 82 3.25 -6.95 -3.17
N LEU A 83 3.53 -8.24 -3.03
CA LEU A 83 4.88 -8.74 -2.77
C LEU A 83 5.83 -8.43 -3.95
N ASP A 84 5.39 -8.67 -5.18
CA ASP A 84 6.17 -8.37 -6.40
C ASP A 84 6.54 -6.88 -6.55
N LEU A 85 5.73 -5.99 -5.99
CA LEU A 85 5.98 -4.54 -5.99
C LEU A 85 7.06 -4.12 -4.97
N GLY A 86 7.61 -5.06 -4.19
CA GLY A 86 8.66 -4.78 -3.20
C GLY A 86 8.10 -4.13 -1.93
N THR A 87 6.86 -4.48 -1.55
CA THR A 87 6.21 -3.89 -0.37
C THR A 87 6.98 -4.14 0.92
N VAL A 88 7.60 -5.32 1.04
CA VAL A 88 8.33 -5.73 2.24
C VAL A 88 9.57 -4.85 2.41
N GLU A 89 10.36 -4.69 1.36
CA GLU A 89 11.55 -3.86 1.31
C GLU A 89 11.20 -2.40 1.62
N LEU A 90 10.14 -1.87 1.00
CA LEU A 90 9.64 -0.52 1.27
C LEU A 90 9.25 -0.32 2.74
N ILE A 91 8.63 -1.31 3.38
CA ILE A 91 8.28 -1.24 4.81
C ILE A 91 9.53 -1.26 5.67
N VAL A 92 10.50 -2.15 5.38
CA VAL A 92 11.74 -2.28 6.16
C VAL A 92 12.61 -1.03 6.03
N GLU A 93 12.74 -0.47 4.83
CA GLU A 93 13.43 0.80 4.59
C GLU A 93 12.79 1.93 5.40
N ALA A 94 11.46 2.05 5.35
CA ALA A 94 10.74 3.04 6.15
C ALA A 94 10.93 2.87 7.66
N MET A 95 10.99 1.63 8.16
CA MET A 95 11.32 1.35 9.56
C MET A 95 12.73 1.83 9.90
N TRP A 96 13.69 1.67 8.98
CA TRP A 96 15.07 2.09 9.19
C TRP A 96 15.21 3.62 9.21
N GLU A 97 14.62 4.29 8.23
CA GLU A 97 14.64 5.75 8.11
C GLU A 97 13.91 6.46 9.25
N HIS A 98 12.86 5.82 9.79
CA HIS A 98 12.02 6.37 10.84
C HIS A 98 12.12 5.59 12.16
N LEU A 99 13.32 5.10 12.48
CA LEU A 99 13.59 4.29 13.68
C LEU A 99 13.09 4.90 15.00
N LYS A 100 13.09 6.24 15.09
CA LYS A 100 12.71 6.99 16.29
C LYS A 100 11.25 7.47 16.28
N VAL A 101 10.45 7.08 15.30
CA VAL A 101 9.06 7.50 15.16
C VAL A 101 8.15 6.33 15.51
N PRO A 102 7.62 6.23 16.74
CA PRO A 102 6.85 5.08 17.19
C PRO A 102 5.64 4.76 16.31
N GLU A 103 4.97 5.79 15.79
CA GLU A 103 3.78 5.62 14.93
C GLU A 103 4.12 4.92 13.62
N VAL A 104 5.31 5.19 13.04
CA VAL A 104 5.78 4.52 11.82
C VAL A 104 6.15 3.08 12.14
N GLN A 105 6.91 2.85 13.22
CA GLN A 105 7.28 1.49 13.65
C GLN A 105 6.06 0.62 13.87
N GLN A 106 5.05 1.13 14.59
CA GLN A 106 3.81 0.41 14.84
C GLN A 106 3.12 0.05 13.53
N ARG A 107 2.94 1.03 12.62
CA ARG A 107 2.24 0.79 11.35
C ARG A 107 2.98 -0.19 10.45
N CYS A 108 4.30 -0.08 10.38
CA CYS A 108 5.14 -1.00 9.62
C CYS A 108 5.04 -2.44 10.17
N CYS A 109 5.10 -2.62 11.49
CA CYS A 109 4.90 -3.93 12.11
C CYS A 109 3.50 -4.50 11.84
N GLU A 110 2.46 -3.66 11.90
CA GLU A 110 1.09 -4.06 11.52
C GLU A 110 1.02 -4.52 10.06
N SER A 111 1.68 -3.80 9.14
CA SER A 111 1.76 -4.19 7.73
C SER A 111 2.45 -5.53 7.54
N LEU A 112 3.62 -5.71 8.15
CA LEU A 112 4.39 -6.97 8.04
C LEU A 112 3.59 -8.15 8.58
N ALA A 113 2.89 -7.98 9.71
CA ALA A 113 2.05 -9.04 10.28
C ALA A 113 0.88 -9.45 9.36
N VAL A 114 0.32 -8.50 8.60
CA VAL A 114 -0.72 -8.80 7.60
C VAL A 114 -0.13 -9.52 6.39
N LEU A 115 1.04 -9.08 5.91
CA LEU A 115 1.70 -9.70 4.76
C LEU A 115 2.24 -11.09 5.09
N SER A 116 2.68 -11.35 6.32
CA SER A 116 3.18 -12.66 6.75
C SER A 116 2.08 -13.65 7.13
N HIS A 117 0.83 -13.44 6.71
CA HIS A 117 -0.28 -14.28 7.14
C HIS A 117 -0.25 -15.67 6.50
N ASP A 118 0.28 -15.80 5.29
CA ASP A 118 0.51 -17.10 4.65
C ASP A 118 1.97 -17.57 4.80
N GLU A 119 2.17 -18.87 4.66
CA GLU A 119 3.45 -19.55 4.89
C GLU A 119 4.51 -19.17 3.84
N GLU A 120 4.10 -18.85 2.61
CA GLU A 120 5.00 -18.44 1.52
C GLU A 120 5.48 -17.00 1.70
N SER A 121 4.56 -16.09 2.03
CA SER A 121 4.87 -14.70 2.36
C SER A 121 5.71 -14.58 3.63
N SER A 122 5.45 -15.43 4.63
CA SER A 122 6.28 -15.51 5.84
C SER A 122 7.72 -15.92 5.52
N ARG A 123 7.89 -16.84 4.56
CA ARG A 123 9.22 -17.25 4.08
C ARG A 123 9.92 -16.10 3.36
N ILE A 124 9.23 -15.38 2.47
CA ILE A 124 9.79 -14.22 1.76
C ILE A 124 10.20 -13.10 2.73
N ILE A 125 9.40 -12.85 3.77
CA ILE A 125 9.67 -11.78 4.75
C ILE A 125 10.78 -12.17 5.75
N GLY A 126 10.94 -13.47 6.03
CA GLY A 126 11.90 -13.98 7.02
C GLY A 126 13.28 -14.35 6.49
N GLU A 127 13.48 -14.39 5.17
CA GLU A 127 14.78 -14.59 4.50
C GLU A 127 15.62 -13.30 4.47
#